data_AF-A0A7K2E1P2-F1
#
_entry.id   AF-A0A7K2E1P2-F1
#
_cell.length_a   1.000
_cell.length_b   1.000
_cell.length_c   1.000
_cell.angle_alpha   90.00
_cell.angle_beta   90.00
_cell.angle_gamma   90.00
#
_symmetry.space_group_name_H-M   'P 1'
#
loop_
_entity.id
_entity.type
_entity.pdbx_description
1 polymer ?
#
loop_
_entity_poly.entity_id
_entity_poly.type
_entity_poly.pdbx_seq_one_letter_code
_entity_poly.pdbx_strand_id
1 'polypeptide(L)' 'MTDATAHAEKMKVQQAAHRQRVKAASRPDRGLVLVYTGEGKGKSSSAFGVIVRALGWGQKVGVVQFIKGTWK' A
#
# COMPACT_ATOMS: atom_id res chain seq x y z
N MET A 1 -28.74 -23.93 -6.42
CA MET A 1 -28.91 -22.60 -5.78
C MET A 1 -28.48 -22.66 -4.32
N THR A 2 -27.22 -23.00 -4.06
CA THR A 2 -26.69 -23.21 -2.69
C THR A 2 -25.21 -22.91 -2.73
N ASP A 3 -24.83 -21.65 -2.52
CA ASP A 3 -23.41 -21.25 -2.33
C ASP A 3 -23.27 -19.80 -1.80
N ALA A 4 -24.25 -18.92 -2.03
CA ALA A 4 -24.16 -17.52 -1.62
C ALA A 4 -24.13 -17.32 -0.08
N THR A 5 -24.92 -18.08 0.67
CA THR A 5 -24.97 -18.01 2.14
C THR A 5 -23.68 -18.57 2.76
N ALA A 6 -23.20 -19.71 2.26
CA ALA A 6 -21.94 -20.31 2.69
C ALA A 6 -20.73 -19.42 2.36
N HIS A 7 -20.71 -18.74 1.21
CA HIS A 7 -19.69 -17.76 0.87
C HIS A 7 -19.75 -16.53 1.80
N ALA A 8 -20.93 -15.98 2.04
CA ALA A 8 -21.10 -14.83 2.92
C ALA A 8 -20.61 -15.10 4.34
N GLU A 9 -20.91 -16.27 4.91
CA GLU A 9 -20.41 -16.66 6.23
C GLU A 9 -18.88 -16.80 6.25
N LYS A 10 -18.27 -17.40 5.23
CA LYS A 10 -16.80 -17.46 5.09
C LYS A 10 -16.17 -16.06 5.02
N MET A 11 -16.78 -15.15 4.25
CA MET A 11 -16.31 -13.76 4.13
C MET A 11 -16.43 -12.99 5.44
N LYS A 12 -17.49 -13.21 6.23
CA LYS A 12 -17.64 -12.62 7.58
C LYS A 12 -16.50 -13.06 8.50
N VAL A 13 -16.16 -14.35 8.50
CA VAL A 13 -15.05 -14.89 9.31
C VAL A 13 -13.71 -14.29 8.88
N GLN A 14 -13.43 -14.24 7.58
CA GLN A 14 -12.19 -13.62 7.05
C GLN A 14 -12.12 -12.13 7.39
N GLN A 15 -13.23 -11.41 7.25
CA GLN A 15 -13.29 -9.99 7.57
C GLN A 15 -13.08 -9.74 9.07
N ALA A 16 -13.66 -10.57 9.94
CA ALA A 16 -13.46 -10.49 11.39
C ALA A 16 -11.98 -10.71 11.75
N ALA A 17 -11.34 -11.74 11.19
CA ALA A 17 -9.92 -12.01 11.40
C ALA A 17 -9.02 -10.88 10.89
N HIS A 18 -9.32 -10.31 9.72
CA HIS A 18 -8.57 -9.16 9.18
C HIS A 18 -8.72 -7.92 10.07
N ARG A 19 -9.93 -7.60 10.52
CA ARG A 19 -10.19 -6.46 11.42
C ARG A 19 -9.43 -6.60 12.74
N GLN A 20 -9.40 -7.80 13.31
CA GLN A 20 -8.64 -8.07 14.54
C GLN A 20 -7.14 -7.81 14.34
N ARG A 21 -6.57 -8.26 13.21
CA ARG A 21 -5.15 -8.00 12.88
C ARG A 21 -4.85 -6.51 12.70
N VAL A 22 -5.70 -5.79 11.96
CA VAL A 22 -5.52 -4.34 11.74
C VAL A 22 -5.58 -3.58 13.06
N LYS A 23 -6.53 -3.93 13.95
CA LYS A 23 -6.66 -3.29 15.27
C LYS A 23 -5.42 -3.51 16.15
N ALA A 24 -4.84 -4.71 16.11
CA ALA A 24 -3.64 -5.03 16.88
C ALA A 24 -2.37 -4.36 16.33
N ALA A 25 -2.28 -4.20 15.00
CA ALA A 25 -1.12 -3.61 14.33
C ALA A 25 -1.14 -2.07 14.26
N SER A 26 -2.28 -1.43 14.56
CA SER A 26 -2.47 0.00 14.35
C SER A 26 -1.62 0.84 15.31
N ARG A 27 -0.49 1.34 14.81
CA ARG A 27 0.18 2.54 15.32
C ARG A 27 0.05 3.63 14.26
N PRO A 28 -1.06 4.40 14.26
CA PRO A 28 -1.45 5.26 13.14
C PRO A 28 -0.42 6.33 12.80
N ASP A 29 0.35 6.79 13.78
CA ASP A 29 1.27 7.93 13.63
C ASP A 29 2.73 7.52 13.36
N ARG A 30 3.00 6.22 13.22
CA ARG A 30 4.37 5.74 12.98
C ARG A 30 4.72 5.82 11.49
N GLY A 31 5.78 6.57 11.17
CA GLY A 31 6.40 6.54 9.84
C GLY A 31 6.92 5.13 9.48
N LEU A 32 6.67 4.72 8.23
CA LEU A 32 7.08 3.40 7.71
C LEU A 32 8.15 3.57 6.62
N VAL A 33 8.98 2.53 6.46
CA VAL A 33 9.94 2.42 5.36
C VAL A 33 9.42 1.36 4.39
N LEU A 34 9.19 1.75 3.13
CA LEU A 34 8.71 0.87 2.08
C LEU A 34 9.82 0.65 1.04
N VAL A 35 10.22 -0.61 0.86
CA VAL A 35 11.31 -0.98 -0.06
C VAL A 35 10.70 -1.66 -1.29
N TYR A 36 10.84 -1.02 -2.45
CA TYR A 36 10.52 -1.63 -3.74
C TYR A 36 11.80 -2.21 -4.36
N THR A 37 11.90 -3.52 -4.39
CA THR A 37 13.07 -4.26 -4.91
C THR A 37 12.67 -5.32 -5.95
N GLY A 38 13.64 -6.04 -6.50
CA GLY A 38 13.48 -7.06 -7.54
C GLY A 38 13.75 -6.55 -8.95
N GLU A 39 13.86 -7.46 -9.92
CA GLU A 39 14.23 -7.13 -11.30
C GLU A 39 13.06 -6.58 -12.13
N GLY A 40 11.82 -6.86 -11.72
CA GLY A 40 10.61 -6.43 -12.42
C GLY A 40 10.51 -4.91 -12.64
N LYS A 41 9.88 -4.53 -13.77
CA LYS A 41 9.52 -3.13 -14.05
C LYS A 41 8.45 -2.66 -13.07
N GLY A 42 8.53 -1.40 -12.64
CA GLY A 42 7.48 -0.75 -11.84
C GLY A 42 7.92 -0.24 -10.46
N LYS A 43 9.15 -0.53 -10.00
CA LYS A 43 9.67 -0.05 -8.70
C LYS A 43 9.53 1.46 -8.52
N SER A 44 10.09 2.22 -9.47
CA SER A 44 10.03 3.68 -9.46
C SER A 44 8.59 4.18 -9.63
N SER A 45 7.82 3.60 -10.55
CA SER A 45 6.43 3.99 -10.80
C SER A 45 5.54 3.81 -9.55
N SER A 46 5.71 2.71 -8.81
CA SER A 46 5.00 2.47 -7.55
C SER A 46 5.39 3.49 -6.47
N ALA A 47 6.69 3.81 -6.34
CA ALA A 47 7.15 4.85 -5.43
C ALA A 47 6.56 6.22 -5.80
N PHE A 48 6.54 6.59 -7.08
CA PHE A 48 5.90 7.82 -7.56
C PHE A 48 4.38 7.82 -7.32
N GLY A 49 3.70 6.67 -7.44
CA GLY A 49 2.28 6.55 -7.11
C GLY A 49 1.97 6.89 -5.64
N VAL A 50 2.84 6.47 -4.71
CA VAL A 50 2.72 6.84 -3.29
C VAL A 50 2.98 8.33 -3.08
N ILE A 51 3.95 8.90 -3.78
CA ILE A 51 4.24 10.35 -3.76
C ILE A 51 3.03 11.15 -4.22
N VAL A 52 2.46 10.81 -5.38
CA VAL A 52 1.27 11.50 -5.93
C VAL A 52 0.08 11.38 -4.96
N ARG A 53 -0.10 10.21 -4.33
CA ARG A 53 -1.11 10.05 -3.28
C ARG A 53 -0.86 11.02 -2.12
N ALA A 54 0.34 11.07 -1.58
CA ALA A 54 0.69 11.95 -0.45
C ALA A 54 0.46 13.43 -0.80
N LEU A 55 0.86 13.85 -2.00
CA LEU A 55 0.61 15.19 -2.52
C LEU A 55 -0.89 15.50 -2.66
N GLY A 56 -1.69 14.53 -3.10
CA GLY A 56 -3.15 14.67 -3.18
C GLY A 56 -3.83 14.90 -1.82
N TRP A 57 -3.18 14.47 -0.72
CA TRP A 57 -3.61 14.75 0.66
C TRP A 57 -2.90 15.98 1.27
N GLY A 58 -2.19 16.79 0.48
CA GLY A 58 -1.51 18.00 0.93
C GLY A 58 -0.25 17.75 1.78
N GLN A 59 0.31 16.54 1.76
CA GLN A 59 1.53 16.25 2.50
C GLN A 59 2.77 16.78 1.77
N LYS A 60 3.84 17.08 2.52
CA LYS A 60 5.13 17.49 1.96
C LYS A 60 5.94 16.26 1.53
N VAL A 61 6.55 16.32 0.35
CA VAL A 61 7.35 15.22 -0.21
C VAL A 61 8.70 15.74 -0.70
N GLY A 62 9.77 15.00 -0.43
CA GLY A 62 11.10 15.19 -1.02
C GLY A 62 11.50 13.98 -1.85
N VAL A 63 12.20 14.19 -2.97
CA VAL A 63 12.66 13.13 -3.87
C VAL A 63 14.16 13.27 -4.10
N VAL A 64 14.89 12.18 -3.92
CA VAL A 64 16.31 12.07 -4.27
C VAL A 64 16.46 10.95 -5.29
N GLN A 65 16.91 11.28 -6.48
CA GLN A 65 17.26 10.31 -7.52
C GLN A 65 18.78 10.17 -7.56
N PHE A 66 19.28 8.96 -7.26
CA PHE A 66 20.71 8.65 -7.30
C PHE A 66 21.25 8.46 -8.72
N ILE A 67 20.38 8.54 -9.72
CA ILE A 67 20.72 8.34 -11.13
C ILE A 67 20.61 9.70 -11.83
N LYS A 68 21.60 10.02 -12.67
CA LYS A 68 21.54 11.22 -13.51
C LYS A 68 20.43 11.05 -14.54
N GLY A 69 19.45 11.95 -14.51
CA GLY A 69 18.42 12.00 -15.53
C GLY A 69 19.01 12.37 -16.88
N THR A 70 19.17 11.40 -17.78
CA THR A 70 19.43 11.65 -19.21
C THR A 70 18.09 11.86 -19.90
N TRP A 71 17.40 12.93 -19.53
CA TRP A 71 16.20 13.37 -20.21
C TRP A 71 16.64 14.00 -21.54
N LYS A 72 16.17 13.46 -22.67
CA LYS A 72 16.23 14.13 -23.98
C LYS A 72 14.96 14.91 -24.21
#